data_AF-A0A839IYG4-F1
#
_entry.id   AF-A0A839IYG4-F1
#
_cell.length_a   1.000
_cell.length_b   1.000
_cell.length_c   1.000
_cell.angle_alpha   90.00
_cell.angle_beta   90.00
_cell.angle_gamma   90.00
#
_symmetry.space_group_name_H-M   'P 1'
#
loop_
_entity.id
_entity.type
_entity.pdbx_description
1 polymer ?
#
loop_
_entity_poly.entity_id
_entity_poly.type
_entity_poly.pdbx_seq_one_letter_code
_entity_poly.pdbx_strand_id
1 'polypeptide(L)'
;MVLPEGWYEASEDQAWMLGGKLNRALDRNHFLYDKRLWVVAFQYQVNRDKLLCRHPEQEDMFTLVQLAWSLTSSEVCQTPPVVEMHGSFQDFLSYEATRQGILNNEPGLLNDAERRGELRGIEIGKQQGIAIGEKRGLAVGERQGQVKVLKRQLCRRFKRTPTEVIARINSASDRQLELWADNILTAQTLEQLLEPDEHKVGAGDLVVGERSVDNKLALFSE
;
A
#
# COMPACT_ATOMS: atom_id res chain seq x y z
N MET A 1 -39.21 19.10 16.78
CA MET A 1 -38.58 18.62 15.54
C MET A 1 -38.04 17.23 15.83
N VAL A 2 -38.40 16.20 15.06
CA VAL A 2 -37.87 14.84 15.30
C VAL A 2 -36.66 14.65 14.40
N LEU A 3 -35.49 14.43 15.01
CA LEU A 3 -34.23 14.25 14.29
C LEU A 3 -34.02 12.76 13.92
N PRO A 4 -33.39 12.46 12.77
CA PRO A 4 -32.97 11.11 12.42
C PRO A 4 -31.93 10.53 13.40
N GLU A 5 -31.74 9.21 13.38
CA GLU A 5 -30.75 8.53 14.21
C GLU A 5 -29.32 9.07 13.96
N GLY A 6 -28.55 9.24 15.04
CA GLY A 6 -27.18 9.76 14.99
C GLY A 6 -27.07 11.27 14.90
N TRP A 7 -28.19 12.01 14.88
CA TRP A 7 -28.22 13.45 15.03
C TRP A 7 -28.48 13.86 16.49
N TYR A 8 -27.78 14.90 16.92
CA TYR A 8 -27.91 15.47 18.25
C TYR A 8 -28.45 16.90 18.14
N GLU A 9 -29.48 17.21 18.92
CA GLU A 9 -29.99 18.57 19.04
C GLU A 9 -28.95 19.46 19.73
N ALA A 10 -28.74 20.65 19.20
CA ALA A 10 -27.80 21.60 19.78
C ALA A 10 -28.44 22.36 20.94
N SER A 11 -27.78 22.36 22.11
CA SER A 11 -28.10 23.30 23.17
C SER A 11 -27.81 24.75 22.72
N GLU A 12 -28.34 25.75 23.42
CA GLU A 12 -28.11 27.16 23.08
C GLU A 12 -26.61 27.51 23.03
N ASP A 13 -25.84 27.05 24.03
CA ASP A 13 -24.38 27.22 24.07
C ASP A 13 -23.67 26.53 22.89
N GLN A 14 -24.12 25.32 22.55
CA GLN A 14 -23.57 24.58 21.40
C GLN A 14 -23.91 25.28 20.09
N ALA A 15 -25.15 25.73 19.92
CA ALA A 15 -25.60 26.44 18.73
C ALA A 15 -24.77 27.71 18.50
N TRP A 16 -24.54 28.48 19.57
CA TRP A 16 -23.72 29.68 19.54
C TRP A 16 -22.25 29.38 19.20
N MET A 17 -21.66 28.39 19.87
CA MET A 17 -20.27 27.99 19.66
C MET A 17 -20.03 27.44 18.25
N LEU A 18 -20.88 26.53 17.78
CA LEU A 18 -20.78 25.90 16.46
C LEU A 18 -21.07 26.91 15.34
N GLY A 19 -22.08 27.78 15.52
CA GLY A 19 -22.35 28.87 14.59
C GLY A 19 -21.18 29.85 14.48
N GLY A 20 -20.54 30.18 15.61
CA GLY A 20 -19.32 30.99 15.62
C GLY A 20 -18.14 30.34 14.89
N LYS A 21 -17.93 29.03 15.08
CA LYS A 21 -16.90 28.28 14.34
C LYS A 21 -17.22 28.24 12.84
N LEU A 22 -18.47 27.97 12.47
CA LEU A 22 -18.93 27.95 11.08
C LEU A 22 -18.68 29.30 10.40
N ASN A 23 -19.14 30.40 10.99
CA ASN A 23 -18.98 31.75 10.44
C ASN A 23 -17.52 32.14 10.22
N ARG A 24 -16.60 31.70 11.09
CA ARG A 24 -15.15 31.92 10.87
C ARG A 24 -14.58 31.12 9.72
N ALA A 25 -15.19 29.98 9.39
CA ALA A 25 -14.78 29.13 8.27
C ALA A 25 -15.38 29.59 6.92
N LEU A 26 -16.37 30.49 6.92
CA LEU A 26 -17.00 31.00 5.70
C LEU A 26 -16.14 32.10 5.07
N ASP A 27 -15.67 31.86 3.86
CA ASP A 27 -15.04 32.90 3.04
C ASP A 27 -16.09 33.84 2.40
N ARG A 28 -15.65 35.00 1.89
CA ARG A 28 -16.54 36.02 1.29
C ARG A 28 -17.30 35.56 0.05
N ASN A 29 -16.82 34.52 -0.63
CA ASN A 29 -17.43 33.97 -1.83
C ASN A 29 -18.36 32.78 -1.52
N HIS A 30 -18.42 32.36 -0.26
CA HIS A 30 -19.23 31.22 0.16
C HIS A 30 -20.71 31.58 0.15
N PHE A 31 -21.57 30.66 -0.30
CA PHE A 31 -23.03 30.86 -0.39
C PHE A 31 -23.70 31.31 0.93
N LEU A 32 -23.17 30.82 2.05
CA LEU A 32 -23.64 31.15 3.40
C LEU A 32 -23.00 32.39 4.02
N TYR A 33 -22.08 33.04 3.33
CA TYR A 33 -21.43 34.24 3.84
C TYR A 33 -22.47 35.34 4.08
N ASP A 34 -22.39 35.97 5.26
CA ASP A 34 -23.32 37.01 5.73
C ASP A 34 -24.80 36.57 5.90
N LYS A 35 -25.07 35.26 5.85
CA LYS A 35 -26.40 34.71 6.17
C LYS A 35 -26.54 34.50 7.67
N ARG A 36 -27.70 34.86 8.23
CA ARG A 36 -28.04 34.49 9.60
C ARG A 36 -28.39 33.02 9.66
N LEU A 37 -27.59 32.26 10.39
CA LEU A 37 -27.75 30.83 10.59
C LEU A 37 -27.85 30.51 12.08
N TRP A 38 -28.78 29.64 12.41
CA TRP A 38 -28.91 29.05 13.74
C TRP A 38 -28.67 27.55 13.67
N VAL A 39 -27.60 27.06 14.30
CA VAL A 39 -27.32 25.62 14.34
C VAL A 39 -28.37 24.95 15.24
N VAL A 40 -29.20 24.09 14.65
CA VAL A 40 -30.27 23.38 15.38
C VAL A 40 -29.86 21.97 15.76
N ALA A 41 -28.99 21.35 14.98
CA ALA A 41 -28.52 19.99 15.23
C ALA A 41 -27.14 19.76 14.61
N PHE A 42 -26.44 18.76 15.10
CA PHE A 42 -25.16 18.33 14.57
C PHE A 42 -25.04 16.80 14.58
N GLN A 43 -24.11 16.29 13.79
CA GLN A 43 -23.75 14.88 13.74
C GLN A 43 -22.23 14.76 13.68
N TYR A 44 -21.68 13.90 14.55
CA TYR A 44 -20.24 13.61 14.58
C TYR A 44 -19.91 12.42 13.68
N GLN A 45 -19.01 12.62 12.73
CA GLN A 45 -18.44 11.58 11.90
C GLN A 45 -16.97 11.88 11.63
N VAL A 46 -16.11 10.86 11.65
CA VAL A 46 -14.66 11.03 11.43
C VAL A 46 -14.41 11.78 10.12
N ASN A 47 -13.92 13.02 10.24
CA ASN A 47 -13.62 13.96 9.15
C ASN A 47 -14.82 14.37 8.27
N ARG A 48 -16.06 14.22 8.74
CA ARG A 48 -17.29 14.60 8.03
C ARG A 48 -18.37 15.09 8.98
N ASP A 49 -17.98 15.88 9.98
CA ASP A 49 -18.95 16.43 10.91
C ASP A 49 -19.97 17.28 10.18
N LYS A 50 -21.25 17.15 10.53
CA LYS A 50 -22.34 17.88 9.87
C LYS A 50 -23.06 18.79 10.83
N LEU A 51 -23.49 19.92 10.31
CA LEU A 51 -24.33 20.90 10.99
C LEU A 51 -25.63 21.08 10.20
N LEU A 52 -26.76 20.97 10.90
CA LEU A 52 -28.04 21.41 10.38
C LEU A 52 -28.29 22.83 10.90
N CYS A 53 -28.36 23.78 9.97
CA CYS A 53 -28.57 25.19 10.27
C CYS A 53 -29.96 25.62 9.81
N ARG A 54 -30.71 26.33 10.65
CA ARG A 54 -31.95 27.00 10.30
C ARG A 54 -31.68 28.45 9.93
N HIS A 55 -32.38 28.98 8.93
CA HIS A 55 -32.39 30.41 8.60
C HIS A 55 -33.51 31.10 9.39
N PRO A 56 -33.22 32.02 10.33
CA PRO A 56 -34.27 32.65 11.14
C PRO A 56 -35.20 33.57 10.33
N GLU A 57 -34.72 34.07 9.19
CA GLU A 57 -35.42 35.03 8.34
C GLU A 57 -36.41 34.39 7.36
N GLN A 58 -36.33 33.08 7.20
CA GLN A 58 -37.14 32.32 6.24
C GLN A 58 -37.88 31.20 6.98
N GLU A 59 -39.17 31.10 6.72
CA GLU A 59 -39.98 30.03 7.31
C GLU A 59 -39.59 28.69 6.68
N ASP A 60 -39.46 27.67 7.55
CA ASP A 60 -39.09 26.30 7.17
C ASP A 60 -37.89 26.22 6.20
N MET A 61 -36.82 26.97 6.51
CA MET A 61 -35.61 26.99 5.70
C MET A 61 -34.40 26.51 6.49
N PHE A 62 -33.75 25.48 5.96
CA PHE A 62 -32.64 24.78 6.55
C PHE A 62 -31.49 24.61 5.57
N THR A 63 -30.29 24.42 6.10
CA THR A 63 -29.10 24.11 5.34
C THR A 63 -28.31 23.06 6.06
N LEU A 64 -28.05 21.97 5.36
CA LEU A 64 -27.16 20.94 5.81
C LEU A 64 -25.74 21.28 5.33
N VAL A 65 -24.84 21.43 6.29
CA VAL A 65 -23.45 21.81 6.04
C VAL A 65 -22.54 20.68 6.50
N GLN A 66 -21.72 20.17 5.60
CA GLN A 66 -20.64 19.25 5.94
C GLN A 66 -19.35 20.04 6.16
N LEU A 67 -18.69 19.75 7.27
CA LEU A 67 -17.41 20.34 7.63
C LEU A 67 -16.27 19.44 7.14
N ALA A 68 -15.23 20.06 6.61
CA ALA A 68 -13.98 19.39 6.24
C ALA A 68 -12.99 19.30 7.43
N TRP A 69 -13.43 19.68 8.63
CA TRP A 69 -12.68 19.70 9.87
C TRP A 69 -13.57 19.18 11.00
N SER A 70 -12.95 18.71 12.09
CA SER A 70 -13.73 18.18 13.21
C SER A 70 -14.22 19.27 14.16
N LEU A 71 -15.49 19.20 14.54
CA LEU A 71 -16.13 19.97 15.60
C LEU A 71 -15.41 19.87 16.95
N THR A 72 -14.77 18.72 17.21
CA THR A 72 -13.98 18.48 18.43
C THR A 72 -12.60 19.14 18.39
N SER A 73 -12.13 19.54 17.20
CA SER A 73 -10.86 20.25 17.05
C SER A 73 -11.03 21.75 17.31
N SER A 74 -9.96 22.35 17.84
CA SER A 74 -9.82 23.81 17.93
C SER A 74 -9.36 24.44 16.61
N GLU A 75 -8.88 23.62 15.67
CA GLU A 75 -8.37 24.07 14.37
C GLU A 75 -9.50 24.13 13.34
N VAL A 76 -9.69 25.31 12.76
CA VAL A 76 -10.53 25.49 11.56
C VAL A 76 -9.61 25.35 10.35
N CYS A 77 -9.89 24.38 9.49
CA CYS A 77 -9.12 24.17 8.26
C CYS A 77 -9.41 25.29 7.25
N GLN A 78 -8.48 25.55 6.32
CA GLN A 78 -8.65 26.52 5.23
C GLN A 78 -9.66 26.07 4.16
N THR A 79 -10.13 24.83 4.23
CA THR A 79 -11.15 24.31 3.33
C THR A 79 -12.53 24.83 3.73
N PRO A 80 -13.24 25.53 2.81
CA PRO A 80 -14.57 26.02 3.12
C PRO A 80 -15.53 24.85 3.35
N PRO A 81 -16.50 25.00 4.25
CA PRO A 81 -17.51 23.99 4.48
C PRO A 81 -18.36 23.78 3.23
N VAL A 82 -18.91 22.58 3.06
CA VAL A 82 -19.68 22.21 1.87
C VAL A 82 -21.16 22.20 2.22
N VAL A 83 -21.99 22.87 1.40
CA VAL A 83 -23.45 22.79 1.51
C VAL A 83 -23.93 21.51 0.82
N GLU A 84 -24.48 20.57 1.59
CA GLU A 84 -25.04 19.33 1.03
C GLU A 84 -26.49 19.50 0.59
N MET A 85 -27.25 20.35 1.30
CA MET A 85 -28.67 20.57 1.05
C MET A 85 -29.07 21.96 1.56
N HIS A 86 -29.96 22.63 0.83
CA HIS A 86 -30.59 23.89 1.21
C HIS A 86 -32.08 23.82 0.84
N GLY A 87 -32.98 23.90 1.80
CA GLY A 87 -34.40 23.64 1.60
C GLY A 87 -35.18 23.46 2.89
N SER A 88 -36.33 22.81 2.83
CA SER A 88 -37.21 22.60 3.98
C SER A 88 -36.68 21.56 4.97
N PHE A 89 -37.29 21.49 6.16
CA PHE A 89 -37.01 20.38 7.07
C PHE A 89 -37.41 19.03 6.45
N GLN A 90 -38.46 18.99 5.64
CA GLN A 90 -38.87 17.78 4.93
C GLN A 90 -37.84 17.36 3.88
N ASP A 91 -37.19 18.32 3.21
CA ASP A 91 -36.08 18.05 2.29
C ASP A 91 -34.88 17.46 3.03
N PHE A 92 -34.58 17.95 4.24
CA PHE A 92 -33.58 17.35 5.12
C PHE A 92 -33.91 15.90 5.48
N LEU A 93 -35.14 15.61 5.92
CA LEU A 93 -35.55 14.25 6.24
C LEU A 93 -35.47 13.33 5.02
N SER A 94 -35.89 13.83 3.85
CA SER A 94 -35.83 13.09 2.59
C SER A 94 -34.39 12.83 2.15
N TYR A 95 -33.50 13.81 2.34
CA TYR A 95 -32.08 13.68 2.08
C TYR A 95 -31.43 12.62 2.97
N GLU A 96 -31.66 12.66 4.28
CA GLU A 96 -31.11 11.67 5.22
C GLU A 96 -31.72 10.29 5.02
N ALA A 97 -33.02 10.18 4.76
CA ALA A 97 -33.68 8.92 4.44
C ALA A 97 -33.17 8.32 3.12
N THR A 98 -32.91 9.16 2.11
CA THR A 98 -32.29 8.73 0.85
C THR A 98 -30.85 8.31 1.09
N ARG A 99 -30.06 9.04 1.89
CA ARG A 99 -28.69 8.62 2.25
C ARG A 99 -28.69 7.31 3.02
N GLN A 100 -29.57 7.14 4.00
CA GLN A 100 -29.70 5.89 4.74
C GLN A 100 -30.20 4.76 3.85
N GLY A 101 -31.16 5.02 2.96
CA GLY A 101 -31.66 4.07 1.97
C GLY A 101 -30.59 3.67 0.95
N ILE A 102 -29.75 4.62 0.51
CA ILE A 102 -28.54 4.39 -0.30
C ILE A 102 -27.53 3.60 0.52
N LEU A 103 -27.23 3.94 1.78
CA LEU A 103 -26.31 3.15 2.62
C LEU A 103 -26.83 1.73 2.91
N ASN A 104 -28.15 1.55 2.97
CA ASN A 104 -28.81 0.27 3.22
C ASN A 104 -29.02 -0.56 1.94
N ASN A 105 -29.10 0.07 0.75
CA ASN A 105 -29.31 -0.60 -0.56
C ASN A 105 -28.12 -0.50 -1.54
N GLU A 106 -27.05 0.21 -1.21
CA GLU A 106 -25.77 0.22 -1.94
C GLU A 106 -24.70 -0.57 -1.19
N PRO A 107 -24.15 -1.66 -1.76
CA PRO A 107 -22.76 -1.97 -1.52
C PRO A 107 -21.93 -0.86 -2.20
N GLY A 108 -21.28 0.00 -1.41
CA GLY A 108 -20.66 1.25 -1.89
C GLY A 108 -19.92 1.15 -3.23
N LEU A 109 -20.57 1.58 -4.32
CA LEU A 109 -20.08 1.41 -5.69
C LEU A 109 -18.86 2.27 -6.04
N LEU A 110 -18.63 3.38 -5.30
CA LEU A 110 -17.37 4.14 -5.37
C LEU A 110 -16.23 3.46 -4.58
N ASN A 111 -16.54 2.69 -3.55
CA ASN A 111 -15.55 1.98 -2.71
C ASN A 111 -15.29 0.55 -3.16
N ASP A 112 -16.14 -0.02 -4.01
CA ASP A 112 -16.10 -1.43 -4.40
C ASP A 112 -14.98 -1.73 -5.39
N ALA A 113 -14.77 -0.84 -6.36
CA ALA A 113 -13.67 -0.97 -7.32
C ALA A 113 -12.32 -0.77 -6.62
N GLU A 114 -12.21 0.23 -5.74
CA GLU A 114 -11.02 0.49 -4.93
C GLU A 114 -10.74 -0.65 -3.97
N ARG A 115 -11.73 -1.13 -3.22
CA ARG A 115 -11.60 -2.28 -2.30
C ARG A 115 -11.23 -3.56 -3.05
N ARG A 116 -11.81 -3.80 -4.23
CA ARG A 116 -11.40 -4.93 -5.09
C ARG A 116 -9.96 -4.74 -5.59
N GLY A 117 -9.56 -3.52 -5.94
CA GLY A 117 -8.19 -3.19 -6.32
C GLY A 117 -7.20 -3.45 -5.19
N GLU A 118 -7.51 -3.00 -3.98
CA GLU A 118 -6.70 -3.19 -2.78
C GLU A 118 -6.58 -4.67 -2.41
N LEU A 119 -7.69 -5.40 -2.34
CA LEU A 119 -7.69 -6.84 -2.06
C LEU A 119 -6.88 -7.62 -3.11
N ARG A 120 -7.03 -7.29 -4.39
CA ARG A 120 -6.22 -7.89 -5.47
C ARG A 120 -4.74 -7.53 -5.31
N GLY A 121 -4.42 -6.27 -4.99
CA GLY A 121 -3.06 -5.81 -4.77
C GLY A 121 -2.37 -6.53 -3.61
N ILE A 122 -3.08 -6.71 -2.49
CA ILE A 122 -2.60 -7.47 -1.33
C ILE A 122 -2.37 -8.93 -1.70
N GLU A 123 -3.32 -9.57 -2.39
CA GLU A 123 -3.20 -10.97 -2.76
C GLU A 123 -2.04 -11.20 -3.73
N ILE A 124 -1.92 -10.37 -4.77
CA ILE A 124 -0.80 -10.42 -5.73
C ILE A 124 0.52 -10.17 -5.01
N GLY A 125 0.60 -9.13 -4.17
CA GLY A 125 1.81 -8.79 -3.43
C GLY A 125 2.25 -9.89 -2.48
N LYS A 126 1.29 -10.54 -1.80
CA LYS A 126 1.55 -11.69 -0.92
C LYS A 126 2.05 -12.89 -1.71
N GLN A 127 1.39 -13.25 -2.81
CA GLN A 127 1.80 -14.38 -3.66
C GLN A 127 3.20 -14.16 -4.25
N GLN A 128 3.48 -12.96 -4.78
CA GLN A 128 4.79 -12.60 -5.31
C GLN A 128 5.85 -12.57 -4.21
N GLY A 129 5.54 -11.99 -3.05
CA GLY A 129 6.44 -11.91 -1.90
C GLY A 129 6.85 -13.30 -1.39
N ILE A 130 5.88 -14.22 -1.26
CA ILE A 130 6.14 -15.61 -0.88
C ILE A 130 7.01 -16.30 -1.94
N ALA A 131 6.63 -16.24 -3.22
CA ALA A 131 7.38 -16.91 -4.29
C ALA A 131 8.83 -16.41 -4.40
N ILE A 132 9.05 -15.10 -4.30
CA ILE A 132 10.40 -14.51 -4.31
C ILE A 132 11.16 -14.90 -3.03
N GLY A 133 10.49 -14.85 -1.87
CA GLY A 133 11.07 -15.21 -0.58
C GLY A 133 11.52 -16.66 -0.52
N GLU A 134 10.67 -17.59 -0.96
CA GLU A 134 10.98 -19.02 -1.04
C GLU A 134 12.13 -19.29 -2.01
N LYS A 135 12.09 -18.73 -3.22
CA LYS A 135 13.17 -18.93 -4.21
C LYS A 135 14.51 -18.40 -3.71
N ARG A 136 14.53 -17.21 -3.12
CA ARG A 136 15.76 -16.63 -2.55
C ARG A 136 16.22 -17.41 -1.31
N GLY A 137 15.30 -17.76 -0.43
CA GLY A 137 15.57 -18.51 0.80
C GLY A 137 16.17 -19.88 0.51
N LEU A 138 15.62 -20.60 -0.47
CA LEU A 138 16.12 -21.90 -0.91
C LEU A 138 17.54 -21.77 -1.47
N ALA A 139 17.77 -20.85 -2.42
CA ALA A 139 19.09 -20.66 -3.03
C ALA A 139 20.17 -20.24 -2.00
N VAL A 140 19.84 -19.29 -1.12
CA VAL A 140 20.76 -18.86 -0.06
C VAL A 140 21.02 -19.99 0.94
N GLY A 141 19.98 -20.70 1.35
CA GLY A 141 20.06 -21.81 2.30
C GLY A 141 20.89 -22.98 1.76
N GLU A 142 20.66 -23.36 0.49
CA GLU A 142 21.42 -24.39 -0.21
C GLU A 142 22.91 -24.03 -0.26
N ARG A 143 23.24 -22.84 -0.76
CA ARG A 143 24.63 -22.35 -0.84
C ARG A 143 25.30 -22.28 0.53
N GLN A 144 24.64 -21.71 1.54
CA GLN A 144 25.17 -21.68 2.91
C GLN A 144 25.39 -23.09 3.47
N GLY A 145 24.48 -24.02 3.17
CA GLY A 145 24.60 -25.43 3.50
C GLY A 145 25.82 -26.09 2.86
N GLN A 146 25.97 -25.94 1.55
CA GLN A 146 27.13 -26.45 0.78
C GLN A 146 28.45 -25.91 1.35
N VAL A 147 28.57 -24.59 1.54
CA VAL A 147 29.75 -23.95 2.13
C VAL A 147 30.07 -24.52 3.52
N LYS A 148 29.06 -24.63 4.38
CA LYS A 148 29.22 -25.14 5.77
C LYS A 148 29.72 -26.58 5.77
N VAL A 149 29.14 -27.43 4.92
CA VAL A 149 29.54 -28.84 4.81
C VAL A 149 30.94 -28.97 4.24
N LEU A 150 31.24 -28.25 3.15
CA LEU A 150 32.56 -28.31 2.49
C LEU A 150 33.69 -27.89 3.42
N LYS A 151 33.51 -26.78 4.16
CA LYS A 151 34.46 -26.35 5.21
C LYS A 151 34.69 -27.45 6.25
N ARG A 152 33.62 -28.08 6.75
CA ARG A 152 33.73 -29.15 7.75
C ARG A 152 34.52 -30.35 7.21
N GLN A 153 34.29 -30.73 5.95
CA GLN A 153 35.01 -31.85 5.33
C GLN A 153 36.49 -31.53 5.11
N LEU A 154 36.78 -30.30 4.67
CA LEU A 154 38.16 -29.81 4.51
C LEU A 154 38.95 -29.85 5.82
N CYS A 155 38.36 -29.33 6.91
CA CYS A 155 38.98 -29.39 8.23
C CYS A 155 39.32 -30.83 8.65
N ARG A 156 38.42 -31.79 8.37
CA ARG A 156 38.60 -33.20 8.74
C ARG A 156 39.66 -33.89 7.90
N ARG A 157 39.65 -33.68 6.59
CA ARG A 157 40.52 -34.39 5.64
C ARG A 157 41.95 -33.87 5.68
N PHE A 158 42.13 -32.55 5.66
CA PHE A 158 43.44 -31.93 5.54
C PHE A 158 44.03 -31.46 6.88
N LYS A 159 43.27 -31.57 7.99
CA LYS A 159 43.67 -31.21 9.37
C LYS A 159 44.21 -29.77 9.55
N ARG A 160 44.19 -28.96 8.49
CA ARG A 160 44.58 -27.56 8.41
C ARG A 160 43.59 -26.87 7.47
N THR A 161 43.01 -25.78 7.94
CA THR A 161 42.28 -24.84 7.09
C THR A 161 42.81 -23.45 7.39
N PRO A 162 43.81 -22.99 6.62
CA PRO A 162 44.23 -21.60 6.66
C PRO A 162 43.02 -20.68 6.49
N THR A 163 43.05 -19.52 7.16
CA THR A 163 42.02 -18.49 7.03
C THR A 163 41.74 -18.11 5.57
N GLU A 164 42.77 -18.19 4.73
CA GLU A 164 42.72 -17.93 3.28
C GLU A 164 41.83 -18.92 2.52
N VAL A 165 41.86 -20.21 2.86
CA VAL A 165 41.00 -21.24 2.26
C VAL A 165 39.53 -20.98 2.58
N ILE A 166 39.25 -20.59 3.83
CA ILE A 166 37.90 -20.26 4.29
C ILE A 166 37.36 -19.03 3.54
N ALA A 167 38.20 -18.03 3.29
CA ALA A 167 37.85 -16.85 2.51
C ALA A 167 37.56 -17.20 1.03
N ARG A 168 38.38 -18.07 0.42
CA ARG A 168 38.16 -18.56 -0.95
C ARG A 168 36.85 -19.33 -1.08
N ILE A 169 36.48 -20.15 -0.08
CA ILE A 169 35.20 -20.87 -0.08
C ILE A 169 33.99 -19.94 0.08
N ASN A 170 34.10 -18.92 0.93
CA ASN A 170 33.00 -17.97 1.12
C ASN A 170 32.68 -17.16 -0.14
N SER A 171 33.70 -16.88 -0.95
CA SER A 171 33.61 -16.08 -2.18
C SER A 171 33.40 -16.91 -3.45
N ALA A 172 33.47 -18.24 -3.36
CA ALA A 172 33.35 -19.15 -4.49
C ALA A 172 31.96 -19.13 -5.13
N SER A 173 31.88 -19.26 -6.46
CA SER A 173 30.61 -19.49 -7.16
C SER A 173 29.99 -20.85 -6.81
N ASP A 174 28.68 -21.03 -7.02
CA ASP A 174 28.00 -22.30 -6.74
C ASP A 174 28.65 -23.47 -7.51
N ARG A 175 29.01 -23.25 -8.78
CA ARG A 175 29.73 -24.22 -9.61
C ARG A 175 31.09 -24.63 -9.03
N GLN A 176 31.82 -23.69 -8.43
CA GLN A 176 33.09 -24.00 -7.77
C GLN A 176 32.86 -24.83 -6.50
N LEU A 177 31.82 -24.53 -5.72
CA LEU A 177 31.46 -25.29 -4.52
C LEU A 177 31.08 -26.73 -4.88
N GLU A 178 30.32 -26.94 -5.94
CA GLU A 178 29.97 -28.27 -6.46
C GLU A 178 31.20 -29.05 -6.91
N LEU A 179 32.05 -28.43 -7.74
CA LEU A 179 33.27 -29.06 -8.24
C LEU A 179 34.22 -29.46 -7.10
N TRP A 180 34.36 -28.61 -6.08
CA TRP A 180 35.14 -28.94 -4.89
C TRP A 180 34.47 -30.01 -4.03
N ALA A 181 33.14 -30.05 -3.97
CA ALA A 181 32.42 -31.11 -3.27
C ALA A 181 32.65 -32.49 -3.91
N ASP A 182 32.73 -32.57 -5.23
CA ASP A 182 33.04 -33.83 -5.94
C ASP A 182 34.52 -34.22 -5.78
N ASN A 183 35.42 -33.25 -5.96
CA ASN A 183 36.86 -33.49 -5.93
C ASN A 183 37.40 -33.75 -4.51
N ILE A 184 36.61 -33.49 -3.44
CA ILE A 184 37.03 -33.71 -2.06
C ILE A 184 37.24 -35.19 -1.72
N LEU A 185 36.79 -36.11 -2.57
CA LEU A 185 37.01 -37.55 -2.36
C LEU A 185 38.35 -38.01 -2.95
N THR A 186 38.84 -37.34 -3.99
CA THR A 186 39.97 -37.80 -4.81
C THR A 186 41.23 -36.93 -4.67
N ALA A 187 41.09 -35.62 -4.46
CA ALA A 187 42.22 -34.69 -4.40
C ALA A 187 43.20 -35.06 -3.28
N GLN A 188 44.51 -35.12 -3.54
CA GLN A 188 45.50 -35.49 -2.53
C GLN A 188 45.97 -34.30 -1.70
N THR A 189 45.88 -33.09 -2.26
CA THR A 189 46.25 -31.84 -1.60
C THR A 189 45.13 -30.80 -1.69
N LEU A 190 45.27 -29.72 -0.92
CA LEU A 190 44.30 -28.65 -0.83
C LEU A 190 44.36 -27.77 -2.10
N GLU A 191 45.54 -27.63 -2.69
CA GLU A 191 45.79 -26.96 -3.97
C GLU A 191 45.11 -27.71 -5.12
N GLN A 192 45.28 -29.04 -5.20
CA GLN A 192 44.63 -29.87 -6.21
C GLN A 192 43.10 -29.80 -6.14
N LEU A 193 42.55 -29.59 -4.94
CA LEU A 193 41.11 -29.42 -4.76
C LEU A 193 40.64 -28.06 -5.26
N LEU A 194 41.31 -26.98 -4.86
CA LEU A 194 40.89 -25.59 -5.13
C LEU A 194 41.22 -25.13 -6.56
N GLU A 195 42.19 -25.78 -7.21
CA GLU A 195 42.65 -25.52 -8.58
C GLU A 195 42.58 -26.81 -9.39
N PRO A 196 41.36 -27.29 -9.74
CA PRO A 196 41.22 -28.42 -10.62
C PRO A 196 41.71 -28.00 -12.01
N ASP A 197 42.88 -28.53 -12.35
CA ASP A 197 43.64 -28.43 -13.60
C ASP A 197 42.79 -28.02 -14.83
N GLU A 198 42.93 -26.78 -15.30
CA GLU A 198 42.33 -26.31 -16.56
C GLU A 198 42.90 -27.06 -17.79
N HIS A 199 43.91 -27.93 -17.62
CA HIS A 199 44.58 -28.65 -18.71
C HIS A 199 43.98 -30.02 -19.09
N LYS A 200 42.79 -30.38 -18.59
CA LYS A 200 42.09 -31.61 -19.02
C LYS A 200 40.65 -31.39 -19.49
N VAL A 201 40.38 -30.29 -20.21
CA VAL A 201 39.27 -30.31 -21.18
C VAL A 201 39.81 -30.95 -22.46
N GLY A 202 39.74 -32.28 -22.48
CA GLY A 202 40.03 -33.08 -23.67
C GLY A 202 39.08 -32.70 -24.80
N ALA A 203 39.68 -32.53 -25.98
CA ALA A 203 39.01 -32.34 -27.26
C ALA A 203 37.86 -33.34 -27.45
N GLY A 204 36.67 -32.83 -27.76
CA GLY A 204 35.49 -33.64 -28.05
C GLY A 204 34.23 -32.78 -28.07
N ASP A 205 34.13 -31.96 -29.12
CA ASP A 205 32.90 -31.48 -29.78
C ASP A 205 33.06 -30.04 -30.28
N LEU A 206 33.85 -29.91 -31.35
CA LEU A 206 33.57 -28.91 -32.37
C LEU A 206 32.25 -29.31 -33.05
N VAL A 207 31.19 -28.54 -32.83
CA VAL A 207 30.17 -28.33 -33.86
C VAL A 207 29.98 -26.82 -34.05
N VAL A 208 30.72 -26.33 -35.04
CA VAL A 208 30.35 -25.37 -36.09
C VAL A 208 29.28 -24.34 -35.71
N GLY A 209 29.71 -23.08 -35.63
CA GLY A 209 28.82 -21.95 -35.71
C GLY A 209 28.23 -21.80 -37.12
N GLU A 210 26.95 -21.45 -37.20
CA GLU A 210 26.41 -20.68 -38.32
C GLU A 210 25.35 -19.68 -37.85
N ARG A 211 25.64 -18.42 -38.18
CA ARG A 211 24.74 -17.36 -38.65
C ARG A 211 23.79 -16.67 -37.66
N SER A 212 24.33 -15.54 -37.19
CA SER A 212 23.67 -14.23 -37.26
C SER A 212 22.70 -14.12 -38.44
N VAL A 213 21.45 -13.79 -38.12
CA VAL A 213 20.57 -13.03 -39.00
C VAL A 213 19.90 -11.97 -38.14
N ASP A 214 20.48 -10.76 -38.24
CA ASP A 214 19.75 -9.53 -38.05
C ASP A 214 18.50 -9.57 -38.94
N ASN A 215 17.32 -9.31 -38.36
CA ASN A 215 16.25 -8.74 -39.17
C ASN A 215 15.53 -7.63 -38.41
N LYS A 216 15.77 -6.42 -38.93
CA LYS A 216 15.04 -5.18 -38.69
C LYS A 216 13.53 -5.43 -38.88
N LEU A 217 12.74 -4.99 -37.92
CA LEU A 217 11.35 -4.59 -38.18
C LEU A 217 11.23 -3.10 -37.87
N ALA A 218 11.35 -2.31 -38.92
CA ALA A 218 10.91 -0.93 -38.97
C ALA A 218 9.77 -0.86 -40.00
N LEU A 219 8.66 -0.22 -39.58
CA LEU A 219 7.78 0.64 -40.38
C LEU A 219 6.95 0.03 -41.53
N PHE A 220 5.63 -0.04 -41.31
CA PHE A 220 4.53 0.39 -42.20
C PHE A 220 3.34 0.63 -41.22
N SER A 221 2.77 1.80 -40.93
CA SER A 221 2.12 2.86 -41.74
C SER A 221 1.19 2.36 -42.83
N GLU A 222 -0.07 2.14 -42.46
CA GLU A 222 -1.28 2.65 -43.14
C GLU A 222 -2.30 3.08 -42.09
#